data_AF-A0A8D0E0M8-F1
#
_entry.id   AF-A0A8D0E0M8-F1
#
_cell.length_a   1.000
_cell.length_b   1.000
_cell.length_c   1.000
_cell.angle_alpha   90.00
_cell.angle_beta   90.00
_cell.angle_gamma   90.00
#
_symmetry.space_group_name_H-M   'P 1'
#
loop_
_entity.id
_entity.type
_entity.pdbx_description
1 polymer ?
#
loop_
_entity_poly.entity_id
_entity_poly.type
_entity_poly.pdbx_seq_one_letter_code
_entity_poly.pdbx_strand_id
1 'polypeptide(L)'
;MTFLFTDTTCVDICPDGYYRDTDENHCHVCHRSCKTCYGKHSTQCLSCSPGWYKQEDRCVQICETGYYANNVTYSCGRCHKTCKECLGPESTDCLTCDNGFFLLESKNECHASCPELYYADNDKHACERCHPTCLSCTVRSKVIAISCVSNFKEDPERCEKCHDSCLECKGPGPLNCTECHLNMNLYRDENRCVPCCKTSEEETLQECCDCSEMHGKNEQKGLGEHFCTVAFPLAFERAKSPF
;
A
#
# COMPACT_ATOMS: atom_id res chain seq x y z
N MET A 1 -36.54 -52.35 0.25
CA MET A 1 -36.73 -52.14 1.71
C MET A 1 -37.55 -50.88 1.80
N THR A 2 -38.77 -50.99 2.33
CA THR A 2 -39.78 -49.93 2.39
C THR A 2 -39.87 -49.35 3.81
N PHE A 3 -40.13 -48.04 3.91
CA PHE A 3 -40.16 -47.26 5.16
C PHE A 3 -41.51 -46.56 5.33
N LEU A 4 -42.02 -46.48 6.56
CA LEU A 4 -43.31 -45.84 6.84
C LEU A 4 -43.17 -44.31 6.82
N PHE A 5 -43.86 -43.62 5.91
CA PHE A 5 -43.86 -42.15 5.79
C PHE A 5 -45.07 -41.50 6.46
N THR A 6 -46.22 -42.16 6.40
CA THR A 6 -47.44 -41.82 7.16
C THR A 6 -48.08 -43.13 7.63
N ASP A 7 -49.04 -43.10 8.56
CA ASP A 7 -49.71 -44.29 9.13
C ASP A 7 -50.35 -45.24 8.08
N THR A 8 -50.36 -44.86 6.80
CA THR A 8 -50.92 -45.65 5.69
C THR A 8 -50.01 -45.76 4.46
N THR A 9 -48.81 -45.15 4.44
CA THR A 9 -47.96 -45.13 3.23
C THR A 9 -46.54 -45.60 3.49
N CYS A 10 -46.11 -46.57 2.69
CA CYS A 10 -44.74 -47.07 2.66
C CYS A 10 -44.02 -46.55 1.41
N VAL A 11 -42.81 -46.03 1.57
CA VAL A 11 -41.97 -45.50 0.49
C VAL A 11 -40.59 -46.14 0.52
N ASP A 12 -39.97 -46.35 -0.64
CA ASP A 12 -38.58 -46.85 -0.70
C ASP A 12 -37.55 -45.74 -0.39
N ILE A 13 -37.91 -44.49 -0.67
CA ILE A 13 -37.09 -43.29 -0.42
C ILE A 13 -37.96 -42.29 0.33
N CYS A 14 -37.50 -41.85 1.50
CA CYS A 14 -38.18 -40.78 2.25
C CYS A 14 -38.11 -39.46 1.46
N PRO A 15 -39.22 -38.71 1.38
CA PRO A 15 -39.27 -37.45 0.64
C PRO A 15 -38.43 -36.35 1.32
N ASP A 16 -38.18 -35.26 0.59
CA ASP A 16 -37.51 -34.07 1.11
C ASP A 16 -38.14 -33.61 2.45
N GLY A 17 -37.29 -33.23 3.40
CA GLY A 17 -37.68 -32.92 4.77
C GLY A 17 -37.73 -34.12 5.71
N TYR A 18 -37.48 -35.34 5.24
CA TYR A 18 -37.45 -36.55 6.06
C TYR A 18 -36.18 -37.39 5.79
N TYR A 19 -35.63 -38.01 6.83
CA TYR A 19 -34.57 -39.01 6.73
C TYR A 19 -35.07 -40.40 7.08
N ARG A 20 -34.33 -41.39 6.59
CA ARG A 20 -34.60 -42.79 6.84
C ARG A 20 -34.02 -43.22 8.18
N ASP A 21 -34.88 -43.58 9.11
CA ASP A 21 -34.47 -44.19 10.36
C ASP A 21 -34.51 -45.71 10.23
N THR A 22 -33.32 -46.34 10.27
CA THR A 22 -33.18 -47.79 10.10
C THR A 22 -33.54 -48.57 11.34
N ASP A 23 -33.54 -47.93 12.51
CA ASP A 23 -33.86 -48.60 13.77
C ASP A 23 -35.37 -48.77 13.90
N GLU A 24 -36.13 -47.76 13.48
CA GLU A 24 -37.59 -47.77 13.53
C GLU A 24 -38.24 -48.17 12.19
N ASN A 25 -37.51 -48.18 11.07
CA ASN A 25 -38.04 -48.32 9.70
C ASN A 25 -39.11 -47.25 9.34
N HIS A 26 -38.96 -46.05 9.90
CA HIS A 26 -39.84 -44.91 9.65
C HIS A 26 -39.06 -43.77 8.97
N CYS A 27 -39.79 -42.92 8.26
CA CYS A 27 -39.26 -41.64 7.79
C CYS A 27 -39.48 -40.58 8.88
N HIS A 28 -38.38 -40.10 9.47
CA HIS A 28 -38.42 -39.07 10.50
C HIS A 28 -38.09 -37.68 9.94
N VAL A 29 -38.68 -36.65 10.53
CA VAL A 29 -38.45 -35.27 10.08
C VAL A 29 -37.00 -34.83 10.27
N CYS A 30 -36.48 -34.13 9.27
CA CYS A 30 -35.21 -33.44 9.33
C CYS A 30 -35.25 -32.24 10.28
N HIS A 31 -34.08 -31.78 10.72
CA HIS A 31 -33.96 -30.48 11.35
C HIS A 31 -34.43 -29.36 10.39
N ARG A 32 -35.12 -28.33 10.92
CA ARG A 32 -35.76 -27.26 10.12
C ARG A 32 -34.84 -26.50 9.15
N SER A 33 -33.54 -26.45 9.45
CA SER A 33 -32.54 -25.77 8.62
C SER A 33 -32.20 -26.55 7.34
N CYS A 34 -32.63 -27.81 7.25
CA CYS A 34 -32.17 -28.76 6.24
C CYS A 34 -33.33 -29.18 5.35
N LYS A 35 -33.10 -29.10 4.04
CA LYS A 35 -34.05 -29.55 3.03
C LYS A 35 -33.98 -31.06 2.86
N THR A 36 -32.77 -31.62 2.86
CA THR A 36 -32.54 -33.07 2.93
C THR A 36 -31.47 -33.37 3.97
N CYS A 37 -31.60 -34.49 4.67
CA CYS A 37 -30.73 -34.86 5.79
C CYS A 37 -30.53 -36.38 5.86
N TYR A 38 -29.48 -36.80 6.55
CA TYR A 38 -29.20 -38.21 6.85
C TYR A 38 -29.44 -38.55 8.33
N GLY A 39 -29.90 -37.58 9.12
CA GLY A 39 -30.25 -37.75 10.52
C GLY A 39 -30.99 -36.54 11.07
N LYS A 40 -31.45 -36.65 12.33
CA LYS A 40 -32.30 -35.64 12.98
C LYS A 40 -31.59 -34.34 13.34
N HIS A 41 -30.27 -34.35 13.50
CA HIS A 41 -29.53 -33.21 14.04
C HIS A 41 -29.24 -32.15 12.98
N SER A 42 -29.07 -30.89 13.42
CA SER A 42 -28.75 -29.75 12.54
C SER A 42 -27.39 -29.85 11.83
N THR A 43 -26.57 -30.83 12.22
CA THR A 43 -25.24 -31.15 11.67
C THR A 43 -25.25 -32.40 10.80
N GLN A 44 -26.43 -32.90 10.41
CA GLN A 44 -26.57 -34.13 9.61
C GLN A 44 -27.30 -33.84 8.30
N CYS A 45 -26.93 -32.75 7.64
CA CYS A 45 -27.67 -32.18 6.53
C CYS A 45 -26.96 -32.37 5.20
N LEU A 46 -27.70 -32.87 4.21
CA LEU A 46 -27.21 -33.09 2.86
C LEU A 46 -27.42 -31.84 2.00
N SER A 47 -28.55 -31.16 2.17
CA SER A 47 -28.88 -29.88 1.52
C SER A 47 -29.66 -28.96 2.46
N CYS A 48 -29.60 -27.65 2.19
CA CYS A 48 -30.15 -26.62 3.06
C CYS A 48 -31.50 -26.09 2.57
N SER A 49 -32.33 -25.69 3.53
CA SER A 49 -33.59 -24.98 3.25
C SER A 49 -33.29 -23.62 2.59
N PRO A 50 -34.21 -23.05 1.80
CA PRO A 50 -34.03 -21.71 1.22
C PRO A 50 -33.68 -20.66 2.28
N GLY A 51 -32.71 -19.79 1.99
CA GLY A 51 -32.20 -18.78 2.94
C GLY A 51 -31.15 -19.28 3.93
N TRP A 52 -30.68 -20.53 3.78
CA TRP A 52 -29.59 -21.11 4.54
C TRP A 52 -28.44 -21.53 3.61
N TYR A 53 -27.21 -21.41 4.09
CA TYR A 53 -26.00 -21.81 3.40
C TYR A 53 -25.48 -23.12 3.96
N LYS A 54 -25.04 -24.01 3.07
CA LYS A 54 -24.37 -25.25 3.46
C LYS A 54 -22.94 -24.97 3.89
N GLN A 55 -22.59 -25.37 5.10
CA GLN A 55 -21.22 -25.39 5.60
C GLN A 55 -20.94 -26.79 6.12
N GLU A 56 -20.13 -27.57 5.41
CA GLU A 56 -19.93 -29.00 5.72
C GLU A 56 -21.28 -29.75 5.78
N ASP A 57 -21.59 -30.43 6.88
CA ASP A 57 -22.84 -31.16 7.11
C ASP A 57 -23.90 -30.34 7.87
N ARG A 58 -23.69 -29.03 8.06
CA ARG A 58 -24.65 -28.14 8.74
C ARG A 58 -25.15 -27.05 7.80
N CYS A 59 -26.32 -26.53 8.12
CA CYS A 59 -26.89 -25.38 7.43
C CYS A 59 -26.89 -24.17 8.37
N VAL A 60 -26.32 -23.06 7.92
CA VAL A 60 -26.17 -21.82 8.70
C VAL A 60 -26.77 -20.64 7.94
N GLN A 61 -27.31 -19.65 8.65
CA GLN A 61 -27.79 -18.42 8.01
C GLN A 61 -26.67 -17.42 7.73
N ILE A 62 -25.63 -17.45 8.57
CA ILE A 62 -24.44 -16.63 8.47
C ILE A 62 -23.25 -17.60 8.50
N CYS A 63 -22.36 -17.50 7.52
CA CYS A 63 -21.14 -18.30 7.47
C CYS A 63 -20.21 -17.93 8.62
N GLU A 64 -19.50 -18.93 9.16
CA GLU A 64 -18.55 -18.71 10.24
C GLU A 64 -17.35 -17.88 9.77
N THR A 65 -16.64 -17.25 10.71
CA THR A 65 -15.42 -16.48 10.41
C THR A 65 -14.43 -17.32 9.59
N GLY A 66 -13.82 -16.73 8.57
CA GLY A 66 -12.98 -17.44 7.60
C GLY A 66 -13.75 -18.03 6.42
N TYR A 67 -15.07 -17.83 6.35
CA TYR A 67 -15.90 -18.23 5.21
C TYR A 67 -16.74 -17.05 4.69
N TYR A 68 -17.01 -17.06 3.38
CA TYR A 68 -17.93 -16.14 2.71
C TYR A 68 -19.16 -16.87 2.20
N ALA A 69 -20.28 -16.14 2.12
CA ALA A 69 -21.54 -16.66 1.61
C ALA A 69 -21.54 -16.68 0.07
N ASN A 70 -21.52 -17.87 -0.52
CA ASN A 70 -21.66 -18.02 -1.98
C ASN A 70 -23.13 -18.16 -2.36
N ASN A 71 -23.69 -17.09 -2.93
CA ASN A 71 -25.09 -17.01 -3.35
C ASN A 71 -25.42 -17.81 -4.62
N VAL A 72 -24.41 -18.30 -5.36
CA VAL A 72 -24.61 -19.14 -6.55
C VAL A 72 -24.81 -20.60 -6.14
N THR A 73 -23.96 -21.09 -5.23
CA THR A 73 -24.00 -22.48 -4.77
C THR A 73 -24.79 -22.68 -3.47
N TYR A 74 -25.23 -21.59 -2.82
CA TYR A 74 -25.86 -21.58 -1.51
C TYR A 74 -25.01 -22.33 -0.46
N SER A 75 -23.71 -22.07 -0.46
CA SER A 75 -22.74 -22.68 0.45
C SER A 75 -21.76 -21.66 1.01
N CYS A 76 -21.14 -21.98 2.13
CA CYS A 76 -20.08 -21.19 2.72
C CYS A 76 -18.73 -21.61 2.10
N GLY A 77 -18.18 -20.73 1.26
CA GLY A 77 -16.85 -20.90 0.67
C GLY A 77 -15.77 -20.40 1.62
N ARG A 78 -14.58 -21.00 1.60
CA ARG A 78 -13.48 -20.57 2.48
C ARG A 78 -12.80 -19.32 1.91
N CYS A 79 -12.45 -18.38 2.79
CA CYS A 79 -11.65 -17.21 2.43
C CYS A 79 -10.22 -17.60 2.03
N HIS A 80 -9.53 -16.68 1.34
CA HIS A 80 -8.08 -16.77 1.18
C HIS A 80 -7.39 -16.80 2.54
N LYS A 81 -6.28 -17.55 2.64
CA LYS A 81 -5.57 -17.84 3.91
C LYS A 81 -5.07 -16.63 4.70
N THR A 82 -4.96 -15.47 4.05
CA THR A 82 -4.51 -14.22 4.67
C THR A 82 -5.67 -13.37 5.19
N CYS A 83 -6.91 -13.66 4.77
CA CYS A 83 -8.10 -12.97 5.24
C CYS A 83 -8.71 -13.71 6.43
N LYS A 84 -9.20 -12.94 7.41
CA LYS A 84 -10.09 -13.43 8.46
C LYS A 84 -11.55 -13.36 8.05
N GLU A 85 -11.94 -12.29 7.38
CA GLU A 85 -13.25 -12.12 6.75
C GLU A 85 -13.06 -11.68 5.31
N CYS A 86 -13.92 -12.14 4.41
CA CYS A 86 -13.81 -11.89 2.99
C CYS A 86 -15.19 -11.84 2.32
N LEU A 87 -15.24 -11.21 1.14
CA LEU A 87 -16.41 -11.22 0.25
C LEU A 87 -16.37 -12.37 -0.77
N GLY A 88 -15.18 -12.94 -0.97
CA GLY A 88 -14.91 -13.92 -2.01
C GLY A 88 -13.66 -14.75 -1.73
N PRO A 89 -13.33 -15.69 -2.63
CA PRO A 89 -12.22 -16.62 -2.43
C PRO A 89 -10.84 -16.00 -2.72
N GLU A 90 -10.80 -14.86 -3.42
CA GLU A 90 -9.56 -14.26 -3.90
C GLU A 90 -8.83 -13.48 -2.78
N SER A 91 -7.52 -13.29 -2.93
CA SER A 91 -6.72 -12.52 -1.96
C SER A 91 -7.06 -11.04 -1.92
N THR A 92 -7.75 -10.52 -2.94
CA THR A 92 -8.21 -9.13 -3.07
C THR A 92 -9.64 -8.93 -2.59
N ASP A 93 -10.29 -9.97 -2.06
CA ASP A 93 -11.64 -9.89 -1.52
C ASP A 93 -11.62 -9.85 0.03
N CYS A 94 -10.48 -9.54 0.65
CA CYS A 94 -10.39 -9.47 2.10
C CYS A 94 -11.10 -8.24 2.64
N LEU A 95 -11.92 -8.44 3.68
CA LEU A 95 -12.50 -7.38 4.50
C LEU A 95 -11.65 -7.11 5.74
N THR A 96 -11.18 -8.18 6.37
CA THR A 96 -10.28 -8.12 7.53
C THR A 96 -9.18 -9.16 7.39
N CYS A 97 -8.02 -8.86 7.96
CA CYS A 97 -6.86 -9.73 7.88
C CYS A 97 -6.76 -10.66 9.09
N ASP A 98 -6.14 -11.81 8.88
CA ASP A 98 -5.78 -12.70 9.99
C ASP A 98 -4.65 -12.08 10.82
N ASN A 99 -4.43 -12.61 12.03
CA ASN A 99 -3.44 -12.07 12.96
C ASN A 99 -2.04 -12.06 12.33
N GLY A 100 -1.34 -10.92 12.46
CA GLY A 100 -0.01 -10.72 11.87
C GLY A 100 0.00 -10.24 10.42
N PHE A 101 -1.17 -9.97 9.83
CA PHE A 101 -1.32 -9.33 8.54
C PHE A 101 -2.02 -7.97 8.67
N PHE A 102 -1.73 -7.07 7.73
CA PHE A 102 -2.28 -5.71 7.67
C PHE A 102 -3.07 -5.52 6.37
N LEU A 103 -4.25 -4.89 6.48
CA LEU A 103 -5.14 -4.65 5.34
C LEU A 103 -4.65 -3.48 4.49
N LEU A 104 -4.43 -3.72 3.20
CA LEU A 104 -4.25 -2.67 2.21
C LEU A 104 -5.59 -2.33 1.56
N GLU A 105 -6.27 -1.31 2.09
CA GLU A 105 -7.63 -0.92 1.66
C GLU A 105 -7.73 -0.57 0.17
N SER A 106 -6.65 -0.05 -0.45
CA SER A 106 -6.66 0.27 -1.88
C SER A 106 -6.85 -0.94 -2.80
N LYS A 107 -6.55 -2.15 -2.31
CA LYS A 107 -6.66 -3.41 -3.06
C LYS A 107 -7.47 -4.48 -2.34
N ASN A 108 -7.96 -4.20 -1.13
CA ASN A 108 -8.61 -5.17 -0.24
C ASN A 108 -7.78 -6.45 -0.06
N GLU A 109 -6.47 -6.29 0.12
CA GLU A 109 -5.51 -7.39 0.21
C GLU A 109 -4.74 -7.33 1.51
N CYS A 110 -4.48 -8.48 2.11
CA CYS A 110 -3.74 -8.62 3.37
C CYS A 110 -2.26 -8.92 3.15
N HIS A 111 -1.39 -8.11 3.73
CA HIS A 111 0.07 -8.23 3.60
C HIS A 111 0.72 -8.41 4.98
N ALA A 112 1.73 -9.28 5.07
CA ALA A 112 2.49 -9.48 6.31
C ALA A 112 3.34 -8.26 6.68
N SER A 113 3.86 -7.58 5.65
CA SER A 113 4.56 -6.30 5.76
C SER A 113 4.00 -5.33 4.73
N CYS A 114 3.72 -4.10 5.14
CA CYS A 114 3.17 -3.10 4.23
C CYS A 114 4.20 -2.73 3.12
N PRO A 115 3.73 -2.50 1.88
CA PRO A 115 4.59 -2.10 0.76
C PRO A 115 5.17 -0.69 0.95
N GLU A 116 6.10 -0.29 0.08
CA GLU A 116 6.66 1.07 0.07
C GLU A 116 5.55 2.15 0.07
N LEU A 117 5.82 3.29 0.70
CA LEU A 117 4.85 4.36 0.97
C LEU A 117 3.75 4.03 1.99
N TYR A 118 3.74 2.84 2.57
CA TYR A 118 2.79 2.46 3.62
C TYR A 118 3.51 1.99 4.88
N TYR A 119 2.87 2.19 6.03
CA TYR A 119 3.32 1.67 7.32
C TYR A 119 2.21 0.85 7.98
N ALA A 120 2.62 -0.09 8.81
CA ALA A 120 1.70 -0.92 9.59
C ALA A 120 1.14 -0.12 10.77
N ASP A 121 -0.15 0.19 10.73
CA ASP A 121 -0.88 0.76 11.86
C ASP A 121 -1.48 -0.38 12.68
N ASN A 122 -0.92 -0.61 13.88
CA ASN A 122 -1.37 -1.68 14.78
C ASN A 122 -2.72 -1.39 15.44
N ASP A 123 -3.11 -0.12 15.58
CA ASP A 123 -4.40 0.22 16.17
C ASP A 123 -5.53 -0.12 15.19
N LYS A 124 -5.30 0.12 13.90
CA LYS A 124 -6.25 -0.17 12.82
C LYS A 124 -6.09 -1.56 12.20
N HIS A 125 -4.99 -2.26 12.45
CA HIS A 125 -4.60 -3.48 11.72
C HIS A 125 -4.62 -3.28 10.20
N ALA A 126 -4.16 -2.12 9.74
CA ALA A 126 -4.20 -1.70 8.35
C ALA A 126 -2.87 -1.08 7.90
N CYS A 127 -2.63 -1.10 6.59
CA CYS A 127 -1.54 -0.38 5.95
C CYS A 127 -1.99 1.05 5.65
N GLU A 128 -1.47 2.00 6.41
CA GLU A 128 -1.74 3.42 6.25
C GLU A 128 -0.67 4.08 5.40
N ARG A 129 -1.06 5.05 4.59
CA ARG A 129 -0.12 5.71 3.68
C ARG A 129 0.76 6.69 4.44
N CYS A 130 2.06 6.68 4.17
CA CYS A 130 3.02 7.64 4.68
C CYS A 130 2.71 9.06 4.17
N HIS A 131 3.23 10.07 4.88
CA HIS A 131 3.19 11.45 4.40
C HIS A 131 3.83 11.53 2.99
N PRO A 132 3.30 12.34 2.05
CA PRO A 132 3.75 12.38 0.65
C PRO A 132 5.25 12.66 0.45
N THR A 133 5.93 13.19 1.46
CA THR A 133 7.37 13.52 1.44
C THR A 133 8.26 12.34 1.82
N CYS A 134 7.70 11.24 2.34
CA CYS A 134 8.44 10.09 2.85
C CYS A 134 8.22 8.86 1.96
N LEU A 135 9.30 8.15 1.62
CA LEU A 135 9.24 6.89 0.87
C LEU A 135 8.95 5.70 1.79
N SER A 136 9.45 5.76 3.04
CA SER A 136 9.17 4.77 4.09
C SER A 136 9.01 5.47 5.45
N CYS A 137 8.10 4.99 6.28
CA CYS A 137 7.81 5.53 7.60
C CYS A 137 7.49 4.42 8.60
N THR A 138 7.82 4.62 9.88
CA THR A 138 7.63 3.60 10.95
C THR A 138 6.45 3.90 11.86
N VAL A 139 5.96 5.14 11.91
CA VAL A 139 4.80 5.53 12.73
C VAL A 139 4.17 6.85 12.25
N ARG A 140 2.88 7.03 12.52
CA ARG A 140 2.02 8.19 12.18
C ARG A 140 2.60 9.56 12.54
N SER A 141 3.52 9.65 13.50
CA SER A 141 4.15 10.91 13.93
C SER A 141 5.56 10.76 14.50
N LYS A 142 6.34 9.75 14.08
CA LYS A 142 7.79 9.78 14.28
C LYS A 142 8.46 9.57 12.95
N VAL A 143 8.87 10.70 12.41
CA VAL A 143 9.78 10.81 11.30
C VAL A 143 11.10 10.16 11.72
N ILE A 144 11.19 8.87 11.45
CA ILE A 144 12.43 8.29 10.97
C ILE A 144 12.10 7.93 9.53
N ALA A 145 12.24 8.91 8.65
CA ALA A 145 12.16 8.66 7.22
C ALA A 145 13.41 7.86 6.87
N ILE A 146 13.27 6.54 6.71
CA ILE A 146 14.39 5.69 6.26
C ILE A 146 14.90 6.15 4.89
N SER A 147 14.03 6.82 4.11
CA SER A 147 14.35 7.46 2.84
C SER A 147 13.32 8.54 2.51
N CYS A 148 13.80 9.74 2.19
CA CYS A 148 12.99 10.82 1.61
C CYS A 148 12.97 10.70 0.09
N VAL A 149 11.95 11.28 -0.55
CA VAL A 149 11.92 11.43 -2.02
C VAL A 149 13.13 12.29 -2.47
N SER A 150 13.66 12.11 -3.69
CA SER A 150 14.90 12.74 -4.18
C SER A 150 15.04 14.26 -3.92
N ASN A 151 13.94 15.01 -3.91
CA ASN A 151 13.90 16.45 -3.64
C ASN A 151 13.78 16.84 -2.15
N PHE A 152 13.86 15.87 -1.24
CA PHE A 152 13.74 16.07 0.21
C PHE A 152 14.89 15.38 0.95
N LYS A 153 15.31 15.93 2.10
CA LYS A 153 16.36 15.34 2.94
C LYS A 153 15.93 15.20 4.39
N GLU A 154 16.55 14.22 5.04
CA GLU A 154 16.27 13.83 6.42
C GLU A 154 16.73 14.94 7.36
N ASP A 155 15.76 15.59 8.02
CA ASP A 155 15.95 16.46 9.17
C ASP A 155 15.43 15.71 10.41
N PRO A 156 15.94 15.95 11.65
CA PRO A 156 15.63 15.14 12.82
C PRO A 156 14.14 14.96 13.13
N GLU A 157 13.27 15.83 12.59
CA GLU A 157 11.82 15.75 12.80
C GLU A 157 10.99 15.63 11.51
N ARG A 158 11.54 15.81 10.30
CA ARG A 158 10.80 15.67 9.01
C ARG A 158 11.70 15.59 7.78
N CYS A 159 11.13 15.16 6.65
CA CYS A 159 11.74 15.39 5.35
C CYS A 159 11.56 16.87 4.96
N GLU A 160 12.64 17.65 4.89
CA GLU A 160 12.61 19.04 4.43
C GLU A 160 12.99 19.14 2.95
N LYS A 161 12.35 20.06 2.24
CA LYS A 161 12.58 20.27 0.81
C LYS A 161 13.98 20.85 0.59
N CYS A 162 14.68 20.38 -0.43
CA CYS A 162 15.89 21.05 -0.92
C CYS A 162 15.58 22.51 -1.32
N HIS A 163 16.61 23.36 -1.27
CA HIS A 163 16.49 24.74 -1.77
C HIS A 163 16.09 24.76 -3.26
N ASP A 164 15.29 25.74 -3.67
CA ASP A 164 14.69 25.79 -5.02
C ASP A 164 15.71 25.83 -6.17
N SER A 165 16.99 26.13 -5.89
CA SER A 165 18.07 26.07 -6.88
C SER A 165 18.62 24.67 -7.12
N CYS A 166 18.22 23.67 -6.32
CA CYS A 166 18.88 22.38 -6.21
C CYS A 166 17.91 21.23 -6.50
N LEU A 167 18.32 20.35 -7.42
CA LEU A 167 17.61 19.13 -7.78
C LEU A 167 17.82 18.02 -6.74
N GLU A 168 19.04 17.94 -6.20
CA GLU A 168 19.37 17.08 -5.06
C GLU A 168 20.19 17.84 -4.02
N CYS A 169 20.03 17.47 -2.74
CA CYS A 169 20.77 18.05 -1.62
C CYS A 169 21.24 16.99 -0.60
N LYS A 170 22.09 17.36 0.35
CA LYS A 170 22.53 16.58 1.52
C LYS A 170 21.82 17.02 2.81
N GLY A 171 21.13 18.15 2.78
CA GLY A 171 20.44 18.76 3.92
C GLY A 171 19.62 19.97 3.48
N PRO A 172 18.84 20.59 4.40
CA PRO A 172 18.05 21.76 4.08
C PRO A 172 18.92 22.99 3.78
N GLY A 173 18.35 23.95 3.05
CA GLY A 173 19.00 25.23 2.74
C GLY A 173 19.88 25.24 1.47
N PRO A 174 20.37 26.42 1.08
CA PRO A 174 21.03 26.63 -0.22
C PRO A 174 22.46 26.08 -0.32
N LEU A 175 23.12 25.78 0.81
CA LEU A 175 24.53 25.36 0.90
C LEU A 175 24.71 23.84 0.99
N ASN A 176 23.66 23.08 0.72
CA ASN A 176 23.68 21.63 0.89
C ASN A 176 23.43 20.90 -0.43
N CYS A 177 23.62 21.54 -1.57
CA CYS A 177 23.24 21.01 -2.87
C CYS A 177 24.28 20.01 -3.42
N THR A 178 23.79 18.97 -4.08
CA THR A 178 24.61 17.96 -4.77
C THR A 178 24.38 17.95 -6.26
N GLU A 179 23.17 18.35 -6.69
CA GLU A 179 22.82 18.51 -8.09
C GLU A 179 21.96 19.75 -8.25
N CYS A 180 22.21 20.52 -9.30
CA CYS A 180 21.53 21.79 -9.55
C CYS A 180 20.46 21.62 -10.63
N HIS A 181 19.41 22.44 -10.57
CA HIS A 181 18.45 22.53 -11.67
C HIS A 181 19.11 23.04 -12.96
N LEU A 182 18.50 22.73 -14.12
CA LEU A 182 18.96 23.14 -15.44
C LEU A 182 19.21 24.67 -15.47
N ASN A 183 20.40 25.09 -15.92
CA ASN A 183 20.94 26.47 -15.96
C ASN A 183 21.61 27.02 -14.69
N MET A 184 21.79 26.19 -13.65
CA MET A 184 22.54 26.52 -12.45
C MET A 184 23.75 25.60 -12.31
N ASN A 185 24.85 26.08 -11.74
CA ASN A 185 26.08 25.30 -11.55
C ASN A 185 26.40 25.12 -10.07
N LEU A 186 26.94 23.95 -9.74
CA LEU A 186 27.29 23.62 -8.36
C LEU A 186 28.65 24.22 -8.00
N TYR A 187 28.65 25.21 -7.12
CA TYR A 187 29.84 25.69 -6.44
C TYR A 187 30.18 24.74 -5.28
N ARG A 188 31.20 23.90 -5.49
CA ARG A 188 31.56 22.80 -4.57
C ARG A 188 32.14 23.22 -3.23
N ASP A 189 32.79 24.38 -3.15
CA ASP A 189 33.43 24.82 -1.90
C ASP A 189 32.38 25.09 -0.80
N GLU A 190 31.20 25.51 -1.20
CA GLU A 190 30.07 25.80 -0.30
C GLU A 190 28.85 24.93 -0.57
N ASN A 191 28.98 23.95 -1.47
CA ASN A 191 27.90 23.07 -1.95
C ASN A 191 26.62 23.85 -2.28
N ARG A 192 26.74 24.94 -3.05
CA ARG A 192 25.61 25.81 -3.41
C ARG A 192 25.42 25.91 -4.92
N CYS A 193 24.19 26.03 -5.39
CA CYS A 193 23.92 26.24 -6.81
C CYS A 193 23.85 27.74 -7.13
N VAL A 194 24.64 28.20 -8.10
CA VAL A 194 24.70 29.60 -8.54
C VAL A 194 24.60 29.71 -10.07
N PRO A 195 24.06 30.84 -10.59
CA PRO A 195 23.93 31.04 -12.03
C PRO A 195 25.29 31.33 -12.69
N CYS A 196 25.39 31.10 -14.00
CA CYS A 196 26.54 31.59 -14.78
C CYS A 196 26.54 33.11 -14.86
N CYS A 197 27.73 33.71 -14.83
CA CYS A 197 27.89 35.15 -15.02
C CYS A 197 27.35 35.56 -16.40
N LYS A 198 26.37 36.46 -16.43
CA LYS A 198 25.93 37.12 -17.67
C LYS A 198 26.76 38.38 -17.87
N THR A 199 27.43 38.47 -19.01
CA THR A 199 28.08 39.71 -19.45
C THR A 199 27.01 40.65 -20.03
N SER A 200 26.17 41.23 -19.17
CA SER A 200 25.26 42.29 -19.57
C SER A 200 25.18 43.32 -18.46
N GLU A 201 25.31 44.59 -18.86
CA GLU A 201 25.51 45.84 -18.13
C GLU A 201 24.49 46.21 -17.02
N GLU A 202 24.02 45.26 -16.22
CA GLU A 202 23.20 45.54 -15.04
C GLU A 202 23.99 45.20 -13.77
N GLU A 203 24.27 46.25 -13.00
CA GLU A 203 24.80 46.20 -11.63
C GLU A 203 23.85 45.40 -10.72
N THR A 204 23.93 44.09 -10.78
CA THR A 204 23.40 43.22 -9.75
C THR A 204 24.58 42.54 -9.06
N LEU A 205 24.74 42.84 -7.77
CA LEU A 205 25.72 42.25 -6.85
C LEU A 205 25.39 40.77 -6.57
N GLN A 206 25.18 39.97 -7.62
CA GLN A 206 24.80 38.57 -7.49
C GLN A 206 26.00 37.70 -7.83
N GLU A 207 26.49 36.97 -6.83
CA GLU A 207 27.58 35.99 -6.96
C GLU A 207 27.25 35.01 -8.11
N CYS A 208 28.15 34.91 -9.08
CA CYS A 208 27.97 34.11 -10.28
C CYS A 208 29.20 33.23 -10.54
N CYS A 209 29.00 32.10 -11.22
CA CYS A 209 30.09 31.24 -11.65
C CYS A 209 30.61 31.68 -13.01
N ASP A 210 31.95 31.78 -13.13
CA ASP A 210 32.61 31.90 -14.42
C ASP A 210 32.53 30.57 -15.18
N CYS A 211 31.61 30.51 -16.14
CA CYS A 211 31.32 29.30 -16.93
C CYS A 211 32.10 29.25 -18.25
N SER A 212 33.13 30.09 -18.43
CA SER A 212 33.78 30.35 -19.73
C SER A 212 34.48 29.14 -20.39
N GLU A 213 34.58 27.98 -19.73
CA GLU A 213 35.09 26.74 -20.31
C GLU A 213 34.00 25.73 -20.76
N MET A 214 32.70 26.02 -20.58
CA MET A 214 31.62 25.05 -20.86
C MET A 214 30.85 25.29 -22.16
N HIS A 215 31.28 26.24 -23.00
CA HIS A 215 30.72 26.42 -24.35
C HIS A 215 31.24 25.34 -25.31
N GLY A 216 30.84 24.10 -25.09
CA GLY A 216 31.33 22.98 -25.88
C GLY A 216 30.61 21.65 -25.64
N LYS A 217 29.37 21.56 -26.14
CA LYS A 217 28.63 20.35 -26.54
C LYS A 217 27.71 19.69 -25.50
N ASN A 218 26.46 19.51 -25.96
CA ASN A 218 25.50 18.54 -25.48
C ASN A 218 26.10 17.13 -25.34
N GLU A 219 25.53 16.40 -24.38
CA GLU A 219 25.48 14.93 -24.28
C GLU A 219 26.75 14.17 -23.86
N GLN A 220 26.62 13.57 -22.66
CA GLN A 220 27.23 12.32 -22.17
C GLN A 220 28.69 12.31 -21.69
N LYS A 221 28.80 11.81 -20.44
CA LYS A 221 29.93 11.12 -19.79
C LYS A 221 31.15 11.94 -19.36
N GLY A 222 31.38 11.88 -18.05
CA GLY A 222 32.66 11.44 -17.51
C GLY A 222 33.57 12.53 -16.96
N LEU A 223 33.88 12.40 -15.67
CA LEU A 223 35.17 12.71 -15.03
C LEU A 223 35.91 13.96 -15.57
N GLY A 224 35.56 15.12 -15.01
CA GLY A 224 36.35 16.34 -15.11
C GLY A 224 36.06 17.24 -13.92
N GLU A 225 36.99 17.30 -12.97
CA GLU A 225 36.95 18.17 -11.80
C GLU A 225 37.18 19.63 -12.25
N HIS A 226 36.13 20.40 -12.49
CA HIS A 226 36.27 21.83 -12.81
C HIS A 226 35.72 22.70 -11.68
N PHE A 227 36.63 23.47 -11.11
CA PHE A 227 36.47 24.40 -10.01
C PHE A 227 35.80 25.67 -10.52
N CYS A 228 34.62 26.00 -10.02
CA CYS A 228 34.11 27.37 -10.16
C CYS A 228 34.80 28.23 -9.11
N THR A 229 35.31 29.41 -9.46
CA THR A 229 35.75 30.44 -8.49
C THR A 229 34.68 31.54 -8.46
N VAL A 230 34.25 31.97 -7.28
CA VAL A 230 33.28 33.07 -7.15
C VAL A 230 33.94 34.34 -7.69
N ALA A 231 33.39 34.88 -8.77
CA ALA A 231 33.79 36.18 -9.28
C ALA A 231 32.97 37.27 -8.55
N PHE A 232 33.62 38.05 -7.70
CA PHE A 232 33.07 39.35 -7.30
C PHE A 232 33.25 40.31 -8.49
N PRO A 233 32.25 41.13 -8.84
CA PRO A 233 32.44 42.15 -9.87
C PRO A 233 33.66 43.01 -9.48
N LEU A 234 34.66 43.06 -10.36
CA LEU A 234 35.87 43.85 -10.17
C LEU A 234 35.48 45.31 -9.96
N ALA A 235 35.60 45.80 -8.74
CA ALA A 235 35.64 47.22 -8.46
C ALA A 235 36.90 47.78 -9.13
N PHE A 236 36.76 48.39 -10.31
CA PHE A 236 37.88 48.99 -11.02
C PHE A 236 38.45 50.13 -10.19
N GLU A 237 39.67 49.94 -9.71
CA GLU A 237 40.45 50.92 -8.95
C GLU A 237 40.62 52.21 -9.76
N ARG A 238 40.39 53.34 -9.10
CA ARG A 238 40.73 54.70 -9.57
C ARG A 238 42.24 54.78 -9.89
N ALA A 239 42.59 54.75 -11.16
CA ALA A 239 43.87 55.27 -11.62
C ALA A 239 43.88 56.81 -11.50
N LYS A 240 44.43 57.34 -10.41
CA LYS A 240 44.91 58.73 -10.34
C LYS A 240 46.23 58.83 -11.10
N SER A 241 46.25 59.53 -12.23
CA SER A 241 47.51 60.05 -12.81
C SER A 241 48.10 61.13 -11.91
N PRO A 242 49.42 61.18 -11.71
CA PRO A 242 50.10 62.40 -11.30
C PRO A 242 50.54 63.22 -12.53
N PHE A 243 50.43 64.55 -12.40
CA PHE A 243 51.14 65.55 -13.19
C PHE A 243 52.64 65.56 -12.85
#